data_AF-A0A1J5G8K7-F1
#
_entry.id   AF-A0A1J5G8K7-F1
#
_cell.length_a   1.000
_cell.length_b   1.000
_cell.length_c   1.000
_cell.angle_alpha   90.00
_cell.angle_beta   90.00
_cell.angle_gamma   90.00
#
_symmetry.space_group_name_H-M   'P 1'
#
loop_
_entity.id
_entity.type
_entity.pdbx_description
1 polymer ?
#
loop_
_entity_poly.entity_id
_entity_poly.type
_entity_poly.pdbx_seq_one_letter_code
_entity_poly.pdbx_strand_id
1 'polypeptide(L)'
;MSIINKPKILVTIISIFLLSSLLTGCIGSSTDEAQIMQIAKNIEKAIEKKEVGLFMENISYDYSDTNGGTYDNHINNLPEEIFSKIEEAEDLLDPLSFFKIEVKVTIPESDLVLTDIYASGKMEINISLKACLLWYLCKIIYNEKIEYNVDFQKEDDDWKIISMEEM
;
A
#
# COMPACT_ATOMS: atom_id res chain seq x y z
N MET A 1 16.53 40.46 -3.69
CA MET A 1 15.06 40.57 -3.61
C MET A 1 14.47 39.79 -4.78
N SER A 2 13.88 38.62 -4.47
CA SER A 2 12.75 37.92 -5.13
C SER A 2 12.74 37.67 -6.66
N ILE A 3 12.28 36.55 -7.22
CA ILE A 3 11.62 35.30 -6.76
C ILE A 3 11.84 34.27 -7.90
N ILE A 4 12.06 33.01 -7.52
CA ILE A 4 12.12 31.85 -8.42
C ILE A 4 10.69 31.50 -8.87
N ASN A 5 10.37 31.58 -10.15
CA ASN A 5 9.09 31.13 -10.72
C ASN A 5 9.24 29.76 -11.38
N LYS A 6 9.06 28.67 -10.62
CA LYS A 6 8.75 27.35 -11.18
C LYS A 6 7.76 26.56 -10.29
N PRO A 7 6.45 26.83 -10.36
CA PRO A 7 5.47 25.80 -10.02
C PRO A 7 4.29 25.83 -11.00
N LYS A 8 4.46 25.30 -12.21
CA LYS A 8 3.32 25.06 -13.12
C LYS A 8 3.33 23.69 -13.79
N ILE A 9 4.49 23.05 -13.92
CA ILE A 9 4.62 21.75 -14.61
C ILE A 9 4.20 20.58 -13.71
N LEU A 10 4.39 20.67 -12.38
CA LEU A 10 4.06 19.57 -11.46
C LEU A 10 2.54 19.34 -11.33
N VAL A 11 1.74 20.41 -11.36
CA VAL A 11 0.28 20.34 -11.22
C VAL A 11 -0.39 19.76 -12.47
N THR A 12 0.22 19.98 -13.66
CA THR A 12 -0.32 19.49 -14.93
C THR A 12 -0.18 17.96 -15.07
N ILE A 13 0.87 17.34 -14.52
CA ILE A 13 1.08 15.89 -14.61
C ILE A 13 0.06 15.13 -13.74
N ILE A 14 -0.21 15.62 -12.52
CA ILE A 14 -1.20 15.01 -11.60
C ILE A 14 -2.61 15.11 -12.19
N SER A 15 -2.94 16.26 -12.81
CA SER A 15 -4.24 16.47 -13.43
C SER A 15 -4.48 15.57 -14.65
N ILE A 16 -3.43 15.26 -15.42
CA ILE A 16 -3.53 14.35 -16.58
C ILE A 16 -3.71 12.90 -16.14
N PHE A 17 -3.09 12.49 -15.03
CA PHE A 17 -3.28 11.14 -14.48
C PHE A 17 -4.73 10.94 -13.99
N LEU A 18 -5.31 11.96 -13.35
CA LEU A 18 -6.72 11.97 -12.89
C LEU A 18 -7.76 12.04 -14.02
N LEU A 19 -7.41 12.62 -15.17
CA LEU A 19 -8.29 12.67 -16.35
C LEU A 19 -8.22 11.40 -17.21
N SER A 20 -7.14 10.62 -17.08
CA SER A 20 -6.94 9.38 -17.84
C SER A 20 -7.75 8.21 -17.27
N SER A 21 -8.20 8.29 -16.01
CA SER A 21 -9.08 7.29 -15.38
C SER A 21 -10.56 7.43 -15.78
N LEU A 22 -10.97 8.56 -16.37
CA LEU A 22 -12.38 8.85 -16.70
C LEU A 22 -12.83 8.32 -18.08
N LEU A 23 -11.94 7.68 -18.86
CA LEU A 23 -12.19 7.37 -20.29
C LEU A 23 -12.29 5.88 -20.67
N THR A 24 -12.44 4.96 -19.73
CA THR A 24 -12.68 3.54 -20.07
C THR A 24 -14.06 3.06 -19.63
N GLY A 25 -15.08 3.46 -20.39
CA GLY A 25 -16.39 2.83 -20.34
C GLY A 25 -16.36 1.45 -21.02
N CYS A 26 -17.01 0.47 -20.38
CA CYS A 26 -17.19 -0.94 -20.79
C CYS A 26 -15.97 -1.88 -20.70
N ILE A 27 -15.45 -2.07 -19.48
CA ILE A 27 -14.56 -3.17 -19.08
C ILE A 27 -14.91 -3.42 -17.61
N GLY A 28 -15.36 -4.61 -17.22
CA GLY A 28 -15.96 -4.84 -15.88
C GLY A 28 -15.36 -5.99 -15.08
N SER A 29 -14.15 -6.44 -15.44
CA SER A 29 -13.40 -7.35 -14.56
C SER A 29 -11.90 -7.09 -14.65
N SER A 30 -11.34 -6.89 -15.85
CA SER A 30 -9.92 -6.57 -16.00
C SER A 30 -9.57 -5.14 -15.52
N THR A 31 -10.56 -4.29 -15.29
CA THR A 31 -10.40 -2.99 -14.62
C THR A 31 -10.48 -3.11 -13.11
N ASP A 32 -11.40 -3.93 -12.59
CA ASP A 32 -11.59 -4.10 -11.15
C ASP A 32 -10.39 -4.83 -10.52
N GLU A 33 -9.89 -5.89 -11.15
CA GLU A 33 -8.63 -6.55 -10.76
C GLU A 33 -7.47 -5.55 -10.73
N ALA A 34 -7.35 -4.72 -11.77
CA ALA A 34 -6.28 -3.72 -11.86
C ALA A 34 -6.41 -2.62 -10.78
N GLN A 35 -7.64 -2.20 -10.45
CA GLN A 35 -7.90 -1.25 -9.36
C GLN A 35 -7.55 -1.86 -8.00
N ILE A 36 -7.93 -3.12 -7.75
CA ILE A 36 -7.57 -3.83 -6.51
C ILE A 36 -6.05 -4.02 -6.42
N MET A 37 -5.37 -4.39 -7.51
CA MET A 37 -3.90 -4.45 -7.52
C MET A 37 -3.25 -3.07 -7.31
N GLN A 38 -3.93 -1.98 -7.69
CA GLN A 38 -3.46 -0.63 -7.44
C GLN A 38 -3.52 -0.28 -5.94
N ILE A 39 -4.47 -0.84 -5.17
CA ILE A 39 -4.51 -0.72 -3.71
C ILE A 39 -3.21 -1.26 -3.09
N ALA A 40 -2.74 -2.44 -3.51
CA ALA A 40 -1.48 -2.99 -3.01
C ALA A 40 -0.30 -2.03 -3.23
N LYS A 41 -0.19 -1.43 -4.43
CA LYS A 41 0.86 -0.45 -4.74
C LYS A 41 0.74 0.83 -3.92
N ASN A 42 -0.48 1.27 -3.65
CA ASN A 42 -0.72 2.46 -2.84
C ASN A 42 -0.32 2.20 -1.37
N ILE A 43 -0.67 1.04 -0.83
CA ILE A 43 -0.27 0.61 0.52
C ILE A 43 1.25 0.45 0.60
N GLU A 44 1.89 -0.20 -0.38
CA GLU A 44 3.36 -0.30 -0.46
C GLU A 44 4.01 1.08 -0.32
N LYS A 45 3.54 2.04 -1.13
CA LYS A 45 4.03 3.43 -1.10
C LYS A 45 3.72 4.14 0.22
N ALA A 46 2.57 3.88 0.83
CA ALA A 46 2.22 4.44 2.14
C ALA A 46 3.18 3.95 3.22
N ILE A 47 3.53 2.65 3.18
CA ILE A 47 4.49 2.03 4.09
C ILE A 47 5.91 2.57 3.86
N GLU A 48 6.37 2.64 2.61
CA GLU A 48 7.69 3.21 2.28
C GLU A 48 7.85 4.65 2.76
N LYS A 49 6.76 5.43 2.73
CA LYS A 49 6.73 6.82 3.18
C LYS A 49 6.40 6.98 4.66
N LYS A 50 5.96 5.92 5.33
CA LYS A 50 5.43 5.95 6.71
C LYS A 50 4.31 7.00 6.87
N GLU A 51 3.42 7.08 5.89
CA GLU A 51 2.31 8.05 5.86
C GLU A 51 0.96 7.35 6.07
N VAL A 52 0.41 7.46 7.29
CA VAL A 52 -0.89 6.85 7.66
C VAL A 52 -2.01 7.28 6.72
N GLY A 53 -2.04 8.57 6.34
CA GLY A 53 -3.08 9.08 5.43
C GLY A 53 -3.12 8.37 4.08
N LEU A 54 -1.96 8.10 3.48
CA LEU A 54 -1.88 7.36 2.20
C LEU A 54 -2.30 5.90 2.34
N PHE A 55 -2.11 5.31 3.52
CA PHE A 55 -2.60 3.97 3.81
C PHE A 55 -4.13 4.00 3.86
N MET A 56 -4.68 4.89 4.70
CA MET A 56 -6.11 5.03 4.96
C MET A 56 -6.90 5.46 3.71
N GLU A 57 -6.28 6.11 2.72
CA GLU A 57 -6.90 6.40 1.42
C GLU A 57 -7.40 5.14 0.70
N ASN A 58 -6.88 3.95 1.01
CA ASN A 58 -7.31 2.68 0.42
C ASN A 58 -8.34 1.91 1.27
N ILE A 59 -8.67 2.45 2.44
CA ILE A 59 -9.55 1.85 3.43
C ILE A 59 -10.91 2.54 3.35
N SER A 60 -11.97 1.74 3.42
CA SER A 60 -13.35 2.22 3.46
C SER A 60 -13.62 2.94 4.78
N TYR A 61 -14.43 4.00 4.75
CA TYR A 61 -14.97 4.59 5.98
C TYR A 61 -15.84 3.61 6.78
N ASP A 62 -16.43 2.62 6.11
CA ASP A 62 -17.24 1.56 6.72
C ASP A 62 -16.41 0.33 7.13
N TYR A 63 -15.07 0.43 7.10
CA TYR A 63 -14.17 -0.66 7.51
C TYR A 63 -14.48 -1.15 8.93
N SER A 64 -14.53 -2.46 9.09
CA SER A 64 -14.60 -3.13 10.39
C SER A 64 -14.00 -4.54 10.32
N ASP A 65 -13.17 -4.88 11.29
CA ASP A 65 -12.63 -6.25 11.45
C ASP A 65 -13.10 -6.93 12.75
N THR A 66 -12.70 -8.20 12.89
CA THR A 66 -13.06 -9.07 14.02
C THR A 66 -12.38 -8.69 15.33
N ASN A 67 -11.32 -7.88 15.28
CA ASN A 67 -10.56 -7.39 16.44
C ASN A 67 -11.04 -6.01 16.93
N GLY A 68 -12.07 -5.45 16.29
CA GLY A 68 -12.61 -4.13 16.63
C GLY A 68 -11.84 -2.97 15.98
N GLY A 69 -11.00 -3.25 14.98
CA GLY A 69 -10.44 -2.23 14.10
C GLY A 69 -11.55 -1.60 13.26
N THR A 70 -11.49 -0.28 13.13
CA THR A 70 -12.39 0.57 12.35
C THR A 70 -11.56 1.59 11.57
N TYR A 71 -12.18 2.29 10.61
CA TYR A 71 -11.49 3.40 9.94
C TYR A 71 -10.99 4.46 10.94
N ASP A 72 -11.83 4.84 11.91
CA ASP A 72 -11.55 5.91 12.87
C ASP A 72 -10.41 5.60 13.85
N ASN A 73 -10.16 4.31 14.15
CA ASN A 73 -9.03 3.89 14.97
C ASN A 73 -7.84 3.39 14.13
N HIS A 74 -7.81 3.74 12.83
CA HIS A 74 -6.80 3.35 11.87
C HIS A 74 -6.56 1.84 11.85
N ILE A 75 -7.64 1.05 11.84
CA ILE A 75 -7.55 -0.41 11.85
C ILE A 75 -6.75 -0.87 13.07
N ASN A 76 -7.15 -0.42 14.25
CA ASN A 76 -6.46 -0.71 15.52
C ASN A 76 -4.96 -0.31 15.51
N ASN A 77 -4.63 0.84 14.91
CA ASN A 77 -3.26 1.33 14.70
C ASN A 77 -2.37 0.41 13.84
N LEU A 78 -2.96 -0.42 12.98
CA LEU A 78 -2.22 -1.32 12.09
C LEU A 78 -1.15 -0.60 11.24
N PRO A 79 -1.43 0.56 10.59
CA PRO A 79 -0.41 1.29 9.84
C PRO A 79 0.78 1.68 10.72
N GLU A 80 0.51 2.21 11.92
CA GLU A 80 1.53 2.62 12.89
C GLU A 80 2.35 1.43 13.38
N GLU A 81 1.74 0.27 13.62
CA GLU A 81 2.44 -0.96 14.00
C GLU A 81 3.42 -1.42 12.90
N ILE A 82 2.97 -1.44 11.64
CA ILE A 82 3.83 -1.78 10.49
C ILE A 82 5.00 -0.79 10.39
N PHE A 83 4.75 0.51 10.59
CA PHE A 83 5.80 1.52 10.53
C PHE A 83 6.80 1.38 11.67
N SER A 84 6.34 1.06 12.89
CA SER A 84 7.21 0.78 14.04
C SER A 84 8.13 -0.40 13.76
N LYS A 85 7.62 -1.50 13.20
CA LYS A 85 8.45 -2.65 12.81
C LYS A 85 9.55 -2.26 11.81
N ILE A 86 9.23 -1.37 10.87
CA ILE A 86 10.20 -0.85 9.90
C ILE A 86 11.21 0.07 10.59
N GLU A 87 10.77 0.98 11.45
CA GLU A 87 11.66 1.87 12.22
C GLU A 87 12.62 1.08 13.10
N GLU A 88 12.15 0.05 13.80
CA GLU A 88 13.02 -0.85 14.57
C GLU A 88 14.05 -1.52 13.65
N ALA A 89 13.64 -1.96 12.45
CA ALA A 89 14.56 -2.51 11.46
C ALA A 89 15.54 -1.46 10.90
N GLU A 90 15.16 -0.17 10.83
CA GLU A 90 16.02 0.96 10.45
C GLU A 90 17.00 1.34 11.57
N ASP A 91 16.58 1.27 12.83
CA ASP A 91 17.43 1.56 13.98
C ASP A 91 18.51 0.51 14.19
N LEU A 92 18.25 -0.75 13.78
CA LEU A 92 19.27 -1.78 13.66
C LEU A 92 20.35 -1.43 12.60
N LEU A 93 20.08 -0.45 11.75
CA LEU A 93 21.02 0.14 10.78
C LEU A 93 21.78 1.28 11.45
N ASP A 94 22.64 0.92 12.40
CA ASP A 94 23.78 1.74 12.88
C ASP A 94 24.48 2.41 11.66
N PRO A 95 25.25 3.53 11.75
CA PRO A 95 25.56 4.50 10.68
C PRO A 95 26.34 3.96 9.46
N LEU A 96 26.59 2.67 9.49
CA LEU A 96 26.96 1.80 8.40
C LEU A 96 25.89 1.80 7.28
N SER A 97 26.06 2.75 6.36
CA SER A 97 25.34 2.94 5.08
C SER A 97 25.15 1.70 4.16
N PHE A 98 25.50 0.49 4.58
CA PHE A 98 25.34 -0.72 3.79
C PHE A 98 23.96 -1.35 3.87
N PHE A 99 23.10 -0.95 4.81
CA PHE A 99 21.79 -1.55 4.93
C PHE A 99 20.72 -0.85 4.08
N LYS A 100 19.78 -1.63 3.53
CA LYS A 100 18.63 -1.15 2.76
C LYS A 100 17.38 -1.93 3.16
N ILE A 101 16.32 -1.21 3.51
CA ILE A 101 14.98 -1.79 3.66
C ILE A 101 14.27 -1.77 2.30
N GLU A 102 13.52 -2.83 2.05
CA GLU A 102 12.64 -2.99 0.89
C GLU A 102 11.31 -3.55 1.37
N VAL A 103 10.24 -2.85 1.03
CA VAL A 103 8.87 -3.27 1.31
C VAL A 103 8.24 -3.68 0.00
N LYS A 104 7.49 -4.79 0.02
CA LYS A 104 6.73 -5.25 -1.14
C LYS A 104 5.35 -5.68 -0.70
N VAL A 105 4.30 -5.11 -1.30
CA VAL A 105 2.92 -5.47 -1.03
C VAL A 105 2.31 -6.12 -2.27
N THR A 106 1.72 -7.30 -2.12
CA THR A 106 1.16 -8.05 -3.24
C THR A 106 -0.21 -8.60 -2.93
N ILE A 107 -1.11 -8.51 -3.91
CA ILE A 107 -2.38 -9.22 -3.95
C ILE A 107 -2.28 -10.19 -5.14
N PRO A 108 -2.14 -11.50 -4.93
CA PRO A 108 -2.08 -12.46 -6.02
C PRO A 108 -3.41 -12.52 -6.77
N GLU A 109 -3.39 -12.33 -8.10
CA GLU A 109 -4.59 -12.45 -8.94
C GLU A 109 -5.27 -13.83 -8.79
N SER A 110 -4.48 -14.89 -8.55
CA SER A 110 -5.00 -16.24 -8.34
C SER A 110 -5.83 -16.41 -7.06
N ASP A 111 -5.64 -15.52 -6.08
CA ASP A 111 -6.36 -15.55 -4.80
C ASP A 111 -7.57 -14.61 -4.82
N LEU A 112 -7.73 -13.78 -5.85
CA LEU A 112 -8.87 -12.87 -5.97
C LEU A 112 -10.13 -13.59 -6.43
N VAL A 113 -11.19 -13.44 -5.65
CA VAL A 113 -12.54 -13.88 -5.98
C VAL A 113 -13.42 -12.65 -6.14
N LEU A 114 -13.71 -12.31 -7.38
CA LEU A 114 -14.52 -11.14 -7.74
C LEU A 114 -16.00 -11.48 -7.87
N THR A 115 -16.83 -10.61 -7.33
CA THR A 115 -18.26 -10.50 -7.59
C THR A 115 -18.59 -9.04 -7.94
N ASP A 116 -19.84 -8.75 -8.29
CA ASP A 116 -20.26 -7.44 -8.84
C ASP A 116 -19.69 -6.23 -8.07
N ILE A 117 -20.01 -6.11 -6.79
CA ILE A 117 -19.57 -4.99 -5.93
C ILE A 117 -18.67 -5.43 -4.77
N TYR A 118 -18.31 -6.71 -4.69
CA TYR A 118 -17.47 -7.27 -3.63
C TYR A 118 -16.35 -8.11 -4.21
N ALA A 119 -15.20 -8.10 -3.56
CA ALA A 119 -14.11 -9.02 -3.85
C ALA A 119 -13.52 -9.52 -2.54
N SER A 120 -13.00 -10.73 -2.54
CA SER A 120 -12.16 -11.24 -1.46
C SER A 120 -10.85 -11.76 -2.02
N GLY A 121 -9.81 -11.79 -1.20
CA GLY A 121 -8.54 -12.37 -1.58
C GLY A 121 -7.51 -12.33 -0.47
N LYS A 122 -6.24 -12.38 -0.86
CA LYS A 122 -5.11 -12.34 0.06
C LYS A 122 -4.20 -11.17 -0.26
N MET A 123 -3.67 -10.56 0.78
CA MET A 123 -2.63 -9.54 0.70
C MET A 123 -1.42 -10.02 1.47
N GLU A 124 -0.24 -9.89 0.85
CA GLU A 124 1.03 -10.17 1.49
C GLU A 124 1.84 -8.88 1.59
N ILE A 125 2.33 -8.58 2.79
CA ILE A 125 3.29 -7.51 3.04
C ILE A 125 4.63 -8.18 3.38
N ASN A 126 5.62 -7.97 2.54
CA ASN A 126 6.98 -8.47 2.75
C ASN A 126 7.91 -7.32 3.08
N ILE A 127 8.52 -7.35 4.26
CA ILE A 127 9.52 -6.38 4.73
C ILE A 127 10.86 -7.10 4.73
N SER A 128 11.79 -6.62 3.91
CA SER A 128 13.12 -7.23 3.74
C SER A 128 14.22 -6.24 4.08
N LEU A 129 15.12 -6.65 4.95
CA LEU A 129 16.35 -5.93 5.22
C LEU A 129 17.53 -6.58 4.51
N LYS A 130 18.22 -5.78 3.70
CA LYS A 130 19.39 -6.19 2.92
C LYS A 130 20.63 -5.51 3.49
N ALA A 131 21.69 -6.29 3.74
CA ALA A 131 23.02 -5.79 4.05
C ALA A 131 23.90 -5.87 2.79
N CYS A 132 24.45 -4.75 2.36
CA CYS A 132 25.22 -4.60 1.14
C CYS A 132 26.71 -4.35 1.43
N LEU A 133 27.53 -5.40 1.44
CA LEU A 133 28.96 -5.32 1.81
C LEU A 133 29.86 -4.59 0.80
N LEU A 134 29.28 -4.02 -0.24
CA LEU A 134 29.75 -3.11 -1.30
C LEU A 134 28.47 -2.84 -2.13
N TRP A 135 28.38 -1.74 -2.88
CA TRP A 135 27.13 -1.28 -3.55
C TRP A 135 26.38 -2.35 -4.39
N TYR A 136 27.05 -3.47 -4.75
CA TYR A 136 26.52 -4.58 -5.56
C TYR A 136 26.37 -5.92 -4.82
N LEU A 137 26.88 -6.09 -3.59
CA LEU A 137 26.85 -7.36 -2.83
C LEU A 137 25.85 -7.29 -1.67
N CYS A 138 24.57 -7.24 -2.02
CA CYS A 138 23.46 -7.23 -1.06
C CYS A 138 23.00 -8.65 -0.72
N LYS A 139 22.87 -8.93 0.58
CA LYS A 139 22.28 -10.16 1.11
C LYS A 139 21.10 -9.80 2.00
N ILE A 140 19.98 -10.49 1.83
CA ILE A 140 18.85 -10.40 2.76
C ILE A 140 19.31 -11.01 4.10
N ILE A 141 19.22 -10.22 5.17
CA ILE A 141 19.59 -10.64 6.52
C ILE A 141 18.39 -10.76 7.45
N TYR A 142 17.30 -10.07 7.12
CA TYR A 142 16.02 -10.18 7.79
C TYR A 142 14.91 -10.09 6.75
N ASN A 143 13.87 -10.89 6.94
CA ASN A 143 12.69 -10.94 6.10
C ASN A 143 11.51 -11.29 7.00
N GLU A 144 10.53 -10.41 7.02
CA GLU A 144 9.24 -10.63 7.64
C GLU A 144 8.18 -10.64 6.54
N LYS A 145 7.30 -11.64 6.60
CA LYS A 145 6.14 -11.75 5.74
C LYS A 145 4.91 -11.73 6.63
N ILE A 146 3.98 -10.82 6.33
CA ILE A 146 2.69 -10.72 6.99
C ILE A 146 1.62 -10.99 5.93
N GLU A 147 0.70 -11.90 6.22
CA GLU A 147 -0.36 -12.32 5.32
C GLU A 147 -1.71 -11.91 5.90
N TYR A 148 -2.57 -11.35 5.05
CA TYR A 148 -3.93 -10.95 5.41
C TYR A 148 -4.94 -11.62 4.47
N ASN A 149 -6.04 -12.10 5.02
CA ASN A 149 -7.28 -12.19 4.26
C ASN A 149 -7.87 -10.79 4.16
N VAL A 150 -8.27 -10.40 2.95
CA VAL A 150 -8.77 -9.06 2.66
C VAL A 150 -10.08 -9.13 1.92
N ASP A 151 -11.05 -8.36 2.40
CA ASP A 151 -12.30 -8.13 1.71
C ASP A 151 -12.33 -6.69 1.17
N PHE A 152 -12.82 -6.57 -0.05
CA PHE A 152 -12.95 -5.33 -0.78
C PHE A 152 -14.41 -5.08 -1.15
N GLN A 153 -14.78 -3.81 -1.19
CA GLN A 153 -16.06 -3.36 -1.70
C GLN A 153 -15.87 -2.20 -2.66
N LYS A 154 -16.69 -2.19 -3.71
CA LYS A 154 -16.76 -1.07 -4.64
C LYS A 154 -17.64 0.03 -4.05
N GLU A 155 -17.05 1.20 -3.88
CA GLU A 155 -17.71 2.44 -3.44
C GLU A 155 -17.71 3.40 -4.62
N ASP A 156 -18.90 3.66 -5.18
CA ASP A 156 -19.07 4.33 -6.47
C ASP A 156 -18.27 3.61 -7.59
N ASP A 157 -17.15 4.20 -8.03
CA ASP A 157 -16.28 3.67 -9.08
C ASP A 157 -14.91 3.18 -8.56
N ASP A 158 -14.65 3.31 -7.24
CA ASP A 158 -13.38 2.97 -6.61
C ASP A 158 -13.51 1.73 -5.71
N TRP A 159 -12.46 0.90 -5.67
CA TRP A 159 -12.38 -0.22 -4.73
C TRP A 159 -11.71 0.23 -3.43
N LYS A 160 -12.27 -0.21 -2.30
CA LYS A 160 -11.75 0.01 -0.96
C LYS A 160 -11.67 -1.29 -0.19
N ILE A 161 -10.73 -1.36 0.76
CA ILE A 161 -10.66 -2.45 1.74
C ILE A 161 -11.70 -2.19 2.83
N ILE A 162 -12.53 -3.19 3.12
CA ILE A 162 -13.55 -3.13 4.18
C ILE A 162 -13.22 -4.02 5.38
N SER A 163 -12.30 -4.97 5.22
CA SER A 163 -11.83 -5.85 6.29
C SER A 163 -10.44 -6.40 5.98
N MET A 164 -9.61 -6.54 7.02
CA MET A 164 -8.31 -7.22 7.00
C MET A 164 -8.21 -8.14 8.21
N GLU A 165 -7.82 -9.39 7.99
CA GLU A 165 -7.57 -10.37 9.06
C GLU A 165 -6.20 -11.02 8.86
N GLU A 166 -5.28 -10.81 9.81
CA GLU A 166 -3.94 -11.42 9.79
C GLU A 166 -4.02 -12.95 9.95
N MET A 167 -3.19 -13.69 9.21
CA MET A 167 -3.16 -15.16 9.17
C MET A 167 -2.06 -15.80 10.03
#